data_AF-A0A2E2IS62-F1
#
_entry.id   AF-A0A2E2IS62-F1
#
_cell.length_a   1.000
_cell.length_b   1.000
_cell.length_c   1.000
_cell.angle_alpha   90.00
_cell.angle_beta   90.00
_cell.angle_gamma   90.00
#
_symmetry.space_group_name_H-M   'P 1'
#
loop_
_entity.id
_entity.type
_entity.pdbx_description
1 polymer ?
#
loop_
_entity_poly.entity_id
_entity_poly.type
_entity_poly.pdbx_seq_one_letter_code
_entity_poly.pdbx_strand_id
1 'polypeptide(L)'
;MQLPWRKTAKDKVFVNYRRSDAQGFAGRLADSLTRHFGSERVFRDVTGIDYGADFEQVIVERIEQACAVIVVIGGGWLNAVDDQGNARLSDENDYVVREIEAALAGGIVVVPVLIGGATMPRREELPPRLADLANRNAITISDERWAFDVERLAKVLAIDVEGSVTQSKLDLMRAIALAGLTLLSLFATVKFSVAAVEWADGAETLRLAGYTPLASAMQFFGIILAGVMFLICIPMIEASRRKYALAGVLIATAGTIAPFIHYAVRNVEFPSLSIVVNYAVSMSVAVVMLALVALAGFREK
;
A
#
# COMPACT_ATOMS: atom_id res chain seq x y z
N MET A 1 2.86 26.72 15.15
CA MET A 1 1.78 25.94 15.80
C MET A 1 1.59 24.67 14.99
N GLN A 2 2.28 23.58 15.37
CA GLN A 2 2.24 22.29 14.65
C GLN A 2 1.02 21.48 15.15
N LEU A 3 0.27 20.89 14.22
CA LEU A 3 -0.99 20.20 14.48
C LEU A 3 -0.76 18.82 15.16
N PRO A 4 -1.53 18.46 16.20
CA PRO A 4 -1.23 17.34 17.11
C PRO A 4 -1.62 15.92 16.62
N TRP A 5 -1.85 15.69 15.33
CA TRP A 5 -2.33 14.39 14.82
C TRP A 5 -1.45 13.72 13.76
N ARG A 6 -0.30 14.31 13.40
CA ARG A 6 0.73 13.55 12.70
C ARG A 6 1.42 12.64 13.71
N LYS A 7 0.93 11.40 13.87
CA LYS A 7 1.84 10.29 14.24
C LYS A 7 3.01 10.41 13.27
N THR A 8 4.22 10.66 13.76
CA THR A 8 5.43 10.59 12.94
C THR A 8 5.38 9.24 12.24
N ALA A 9 5.18 9.23 10.92
CA ALA A 9 5.00 7.99 10.18
C ALA A 9 6.29 7.18 10.35
N LYS A 10 6.20 6.04 11.04
CA LYS A 10 7.31 5.09 11.10
C LYS A 10 7.54 4.61 9.68
N ASP A 11 8.59 5.06 9.02
CA ASP A 11 8.85 4.75 7.61
C ASP A 11 10.30 4.26 7.36
N LYS A 12 11.07 4.09 8.45
CA LYS A 12 12.47 3.67 8.39
C LYS A 12 12.61 2.17 8.59
N VAL A 13 13.42 1.55 7.75
CA VAL A 13 13.87 0.17 7.86
C VAL A 13 15.26 0.20 8.48
N PHE A 14 15.41 -0.46 9.61
CA PHE A 14 16.68 -0.55 10.32
C PHE A 14 17.35 -1.90 10.06
N VAL A 15 18.62 -1.90 9.68
CA VAL A 15 19.44 -3.09 9.43
C VAL A 15 20.38 -3.29 10.58
N ASN A 16 19.98 -4.14 11.52
CA ASN A 16 20.78 -4.58 12.64
C ASN A 16 21.70 -5.73 12.20
N TYR A 17 22.99 -5.61 12.49
CA TYR A 17 23.99 -6.62 12.12
C TYR A 17 25.19 -6.56 13.05
N ARG A 18 25.88 -7.69 13.18
CA ARG A 18 27.15 -7.77 13.90
C ARG A 18 28.32 -7.60 12.92
N ARG A 19 29.16 -6.59 13.14
CA ARG A 19 30.28 -6.28 12.22
C ARG A 19 31.26 -7.44 12.01
N SER A 20 31.64 -8.13 13.08
CA SER A 20 32.56 -9.26 13.03
C SER A 20 32.00 -10.50 12.31
N ASP A 21 30.68 -10.53 12.05
CA ASP A 21 30.00 -11.67 11.44
C ASP A 21 29.59 -11.39 9.98
N ALA A 22 28.98 -10.21 9.73
CA ALA A 22 28.19 -9.99 8.53
C ALA A 22 28.42 -8.64 7.83
N GLN A 23 29.48 -7.88 8.16
CA GLN A 23 29.63 -6.48 7.72
C GLN A 23 29.50 -6.28 6.19
N GLY A 24 30.17 -7.11 5.38
CA GLY A 24 30.11 -7.00 3.93
C GLY A 24 28.70 -7.25 3.37
N PHE A 25 28.02 -8.27 3.89
CA PHE A 25 26.66 -8.64 3.48
C PHE A 25 25.62 -7.61 3.92
N ALA A 26 25.68 -7.14 5.17
CA ALA A 26 24.82 -6.06 5.67
C ALA A 26 25.02 -4.79 4.84
N GLY A 27 26.28 -4.51 4.50
CA GLY A 27 26.73 -3.56 3.48
C GLY A 27 25.88 -3.64 2.20
N ARG A 28 26.11 -4.71 1.45
CA ARG A 28 25.41 -4.94 0.19
C ARG A 28 23.88 -4.95 0.33
N LEU A 29 23.35 -5.45 1.45
CA LEU A 29 21.92 -5.54 1.72
C LEU A 29 21.30 -4.17 1.84
N ALA A 30 21.82 -3.31 2.72
CA ALA A 30 21.23 -1.99 2.89
C ALA A 30 21.42 -1.12 1.63
N ASP A 31 22.52 -1.24 0.90
CA ASP A 31 22.69 -0.54 -0.37
C ASP A 31 21.63 -0.99 -1.41
N SER A 32 21.29 -2.29 -1.39
CA SER A 32 20.23 -2.84 -2.24
C SER A 32 18.85 -2.38 -1.80
N LEU A 33 18.56 -2.33 -0.50
CA LEU A 33 17.29 -1.82 0.03
C LEU A 33 17.14 -0.30 -0.19
N THR A 34 18.22 0.47 -0.08
CA THR A 34 18.26 1.90 -0.39
C THR A 34 17.85 2.17 -1.83
N ARG A 35 18.24 1.31 -2.78
CA ARG A 35 17.76 1.42 -4.17
C ARG A 35 16.25 1.20 -4.32
N HIS A 36 15.62 0.47 -3.40
CA HIS A 36 14.17 0.22 -3.42
C HIS A 36 13.37 1.28 -2.64
N PHE A 37 13.85 1.69 -1.47
CA PHE A 37 13.10 2.55 -0.54
C PHE A 37 13.60 4.00 -0.47
N GLY A 38 14.79 4.29 -1.00
CA GLY A 38 15.47 5.57 -0.85
C GLY A 38 16.40 5.60 0.37
N SER A 39 17.42 6.46 0.33
CA SER A 39 18.45 6.59 1.37
C SER A 39 17.92 7.09 2.71
N GLU A 40 16.87 7.91 2.68
CA GLU A 40 16.25 8.49 3.88
C GLU A 40 15.51 7.46 4.74
N ARG A 41 15.26 6.26 4.19
CA ARG A 41 14.42 5.23 4.81
C ARG A 41 15.19 3.99 5.24
N VAL A 42 16.47 3.86 4.91
CA VAL A 42 17.25 2.67 5.25
C VAL A 42 18.43 3.06 6.11
N PHE A 43 18.46 2.55 7.33
CA PHE A 43 19.49 2.85 8.32
C PHE A 43 20.24 1.56 8.64
N ARG A 44 21.57 1.59 8.53
CA ARG A 44 22.41 0.43 8.82
C ARG A 44 23.42 0.68 9.93
N ASP A 45 23.85 1.91 10.20
CA ASP A 45 25.12 2.10 10.89
C ASP A 45 25.05 2.71 12.31
N VAL A 46 25.91 2.14 13.15
CA VAL A 46 26.31 2.56 14.49
C VAL A 46 27.58 3.45 14.42
N THR A 47 28.08 3.82 13.23
CA THR A 47 29.17 4.81 13.08
C THR A 47 28.75 6.27 13.27
N GLY A 48 27.44 6.55 13.28
CA GLY A 48 26.90 7.91 13.43
C GLY A 48 26.42 8.26 14.84
N ILE A 49 26.93 7.59 15.88
CA ILE A 49 26.74 8.11 17.23
C ILE A 49 27.78 9.20 17.40
N ASP A 50 27.34 10.45 17.39
CA ASP A 50 28.22 11.58 17.68
C ASP A 50 29.00 11.32 18.97
N TYR A 51 30.28 11.70 18.99
CA TYR A 51 31.10 11.57 20.18
C TYR A 51 30.40 12.23 21.38
N GLY A 52 30.04 11.44 22.40
CA GLY A 52 29.36 11.90 23.60
C GLY A 52 27.82 11.81 23.61
N ALA A 53 27.19 11.27 22.57
CA ALA A 53 25.74 11.03 22.58
C ALA A 53 25.35 9.87 23.53
N ASP A 54 24.20 10.02 24.20
CA ASP A 54 23.64 8.98 25.06
C ASP A 54 23.15 7.81 24.19
N PHE A 55 23.85 6.68 24.31
CA PHE A 55 23.61 5.48 23.54
C PHE A 55 22.21 4.90 23.72
N GLU A 56 21.63 5.01 24.93
CA GLU A 56 20.25 4.59 25.20
C GLU A 56 19.25 5.40 24.37
N GLN A 57 19.42 6.72 24.34
CA GLN A 57 18.53 7.62 23.61
C GLN A 57 18.56 7.35 22.11
N VAL A 58 19.76 7.09 21.56
CA VAL A 58 19.91 6.77 20.14
C VAL A 58 19.18 5.49 19.75
N ILE A 59 19.22 4.43 20.58
CA ILE A 59 18.47 3.20 20.30
C ILE A 59 16.98 3.48 20.34
N VAL A 60 16.49 4.18 21.37
CA VAL A 60 15.06 4.51 21.50
C VAL A 60 14.57 5.30 20.29
N GLU A 61 15.26 6.38 19.91
CA GLU A 61 14.87 7.20 18.76
C GLU A 61 14.82 6.41 17.45
N ARG A 62 15.76 5.48 17.24
CA ARG A 62 15.80 4.64 16.04
C ARG A 62 14.61 3.68 15.99
N ILE A 63 14.36 3.00 17.11
CA ILE A 63 13.25 2.05 17.26
C ILE A 63 11.91 2.78 17.17
N GLU A 64 11.80 4.00 17.70
CA GLU A 64 10.60 4.82 17.57
C GLU A 64 10.28 5.18 16.11
N GLN A 65 11.29 5.43 15.28
CA GLN A 65 11.12 5.76 13.87
C GLN A 65 11.05 4.52 12.95
N ALA A 66 11.45 3.36 13.46
CA ALA A 66 11.52 2.13 12.69
C ALA A 66 10.14 1.48 12.49
N CYS A 67 9.80 1.22 11.24
CA CYS A 67 8.66 0.38 10.87
C CYS A 67 9.02 -1.11 10.83
N ALA A 68 10.28 -1.42 10.53
CA ALA A 68 10.80 -2.77 10.51
C ALA A 68 12.28 -2.79 10.93
N VAL A 69 12.68 -3.87 11.61
CA VAL A 69 14.06 -4.17 11.97
C VAL A 69 14.46 -5.47 11.29
N ILE A 70 15.46 -5.38 10.42
CA ILE A 70 16.10 -6.50 9.76
C ILE A 70 17.26 -6.95 10.64
N VAL A 71 17.25 -8.21 11.07
CA VAL A 71 18.33 -8.80 11.87
C VAL A 71 19.16 -9.70 10.97
N VAL A 72 20.36 -9.25 10.59
CA VAL A 72 21.27 -10.01 9.73
C VAL A 72 22.03 -11.03 10.57
N ILE A 73 21.83 -12.31 10.27
CA ILE A 73 22.42 -13.45 10.97
C ILE A 73 23.34 -14.19 9.98
N GLY A 74 24.65 -14.08 10.22
CA GLY A 74 25.68 -14.88 9.56
C GLY A 74 26.09 -16.11 10.38
N GLY A 75 27.06 -16.87 9.85
CA GLY A 75 27.48 -18.15 10.44
C GLY A 75 28.18 -18.02 11.80
N GLY A 76 28.73 -16.85 12.12
CA GLY A 76 29.39 -16.56 13.40
C GLY A 76 28.49 -15.84 14.41
N TRP A 77 27.24 -15.51 14.05
CA TRP A 77 26.37 -14.66 14.86
C TRP A 77 26.15 -15.18 16.29
N LEU A 78 25.85 -16.49 16.40
CA LEU A 78 25.54 -17.17 17.66
C LEU A 78 26.78 -17.35 18.55
N ASN A 79 27.93 -17.64 17.93
CA ASN A 79 29.19 -17.99 18.61
C ASN A 79 30.12 -16.79 18.78
N ALA A 80 29.65 -15.57 18.51
CA ALA A 80 30.47 -14.37 18.61
C ALA A 80 30.88 -14.12 20.06
N VAL A 81 32.16 -13.85 20.27
CA VAL A 81 32.73 -13.50 21.58
C VAL A 81 33.28 -12.08 21.61
N ASP A 82 33.34 -11.49 22.80
CA ASP A 82 34.03 -10.22 23.05
C ASP A 82 35.55 -10.42 23.20
N ASP A 83 36.30 -9.34 23.45
CA ASP A 83 37.76 -9.37 23.63
C ASP A 83 38.20 -10.17 24.88
N GLN A 84 37.26 -10.47 25.79
CA GLN A 84 37.48 -11.24 27.01
C GLN A 84 37.05 -12.71 26.84
N GLY A 85 36.50 -13.09 25.68
CA GLY A 85 36.02 -14.44 25.39
C GLY A 85 34.58 -14.73 25.83
N ASN A 86 33.83 -13.74 26.32
CA ASN A 86 32.44 -13.92 26.72
C ASN A 86 31.52 -13.91 25.49
N ALA A 87 30.47 -14.74 25.51
CA ALA A 87 29.48 -14.79 24.44
C ALA A 87 28.72 -13.45 24.33
N ARG A 88 28.80 -12.79 23.18
CA ARG A 88 28.24 -11.45 22.97
C ARG A 88 26.73 -11.39 23.09
N LEU A 89 26.01 -12.47 22.76
CA LEU A 89 24.56 -12.50 22.93
C LEU A 89 24.14 -12.53 24.41
N SER A 90 25.02 -12.99 25.29
CA SER A 90 24.79 -12.99 26.74
C SER A 90 25.19 -11.67 27.41
N ASP A 91 25.98 -10.82 26.74
CA ASP A 91 26.36 -9.50 27.26
C ASP A 91 25.16 -8.54 27.25
N GLU A 92 24.80 -8.03 28.42
CA GLU A 92 23.72 -7.07 28.59
C GLU A 92 23.95 -5.75 27.85
N ASN A 93 25.22 -5.38 27.63
CA ASN A 93 25.62 -4.15 26.96
C ASN A 93 25.85 -4.32 25.44
N ASP A 94 25.65 -5.51 24.89
CA ASP A 94 25.82 -5.73 23.45
C ASP A 94 24.73 -5.01 22.65
N TYR A 95 25.15 -4.05 21.83
CA TYR A 95 24.24 -3.21 21.05
C TYR A 95 23.29 -4.02 20.14
N VAL A 96 23.77 -5.11 19.55
CA VAL A 96 22.96 -5.95 18.66
C VAL A 96 21.79 -6.52 19.44
N VAL A 97 22.07 -7.06 20.63
CA VAL A 97 21.06 -7.65 21.50
C VAL A 97 20.04 -6.60 21.93
N ARG A 98 20.51 -5.43 22.38
CA ARG A 98 19.65 -4.35 22.87
C ARG A 98 18.70 -3.80 21.80
N GLU A 99 19.19 -3.61 20.57
CA GLU A 99 18.35 -3.16 19.45
C GLU A 99 17.28 -4.19 19.10
N ILE A 100 17.61 -5.49 19.11
CA ILE A 100 16.64 -6.56 18.84
C ILE A 100 15.60 -6.65 19.96
N GLU A 101 16.05 -6.60 21.21
CA GLU A 101 15.19 -6.62 22.40
C GLU A 101 14.20 -5.44 22.38
N ALA A 102 14.69 -4.23 22.13
CA ALA A 102 13.85 -3.04 22.02
C ALA A 102 12.83 -3.15 20.87
N ALA A 103 13.23 -3.71 19.72
CA ALA A 103 12.33 -3.93 18.59
C ALA A 103 11.22 -4.93 18.91
N LEU A 104 11.57 -6.05 19.55
CA LEU A 104 10.63 -7.10 19.97
C LEU A 104 9.65 -6.56 21.02
N ALA A 105 10.15 -5.86 22.04
CA ALA A 105 9.34 -5.27 23.09
C ALA A 105 8.43 -4.15 22.56
N GLY A 106 8.91 -3.37 21.58
CA GLY A 106 8.17 -2.30 20.92
C GLY A 106 7.11 -2.76 19.91
N GLY A 107 6.97 -4.07 19.69
CA GLY A 107 6.03 -4.64 18.73
C GLY A 107 6.33 -4.28 17.28
N ILE A 108 7.59 -3.94 16.96
CA ILE A 108 8.03 -3.62 15.62
C ILE A 108 8.20 -4.92 14.82
N VAL A 109 8.00 -4.83 13.50
CA VAL A 109 8.21 -5.97 12.60
C VAL A 109 9.69 -6.33 12.60
N VAL A 110 10.03 -7.48 13.20
CA VAL A 110 11.40 -8.02 13.21
C VAL A 110 11.52 -9.13 12.18
N VAL A 111 12.43 -8.95 11.20
CA VAL A 111 12.66 -9.89 10.10
C VAL A 111 14.09 -10.44 10.18
N PRO A 112 14.27 -11.70 10.59
CA PRO A 112 15.57 -12.36 10.51
C PRO A 112 15.97 -12.59 9.04
N VAL A 113 17.20 -12.21 8.69
CA VAL A 113 17.80 -12.43 7.38
C VAL A 113 19.02 -13.32 7.54
N LEU A 114 18.94 -14.54 7.02
CA LEU A 114 20.01 -15.52 7.06
C LEU A 114 20.90 -15.34 5.82
N ILE A 115 22.20 -15.20 6.04
CA ILE A 115 23.20 -15.01 4.97
C ILE A 115 24.33 -16.03 5.09
N GLY A 116 25.08 -16.26 4.02
CA GLY A 116 26.29 -17.10 4.07
C GLY A 116 26.04 -18.53 4.55
N GLY A 117 24.86 -19.09 4.27
CA GLY A 117 24.46 -20.43 4.73
C GLY A 117 24.09 -20.53 6.21
N ALA A 118 23.90 -19.40 6.90
CA ALA A 118 23.45 -19.38 8.28
C ALA A 118 22.08 -20.08 8.43
N THR A 119 21.87 -20.64 9.62
CA THR A 119 20.60 -21.26 10.02
C THR A 119 19.99 -20.45 11.15
N MET A 120 18.66 -20.53 11.27
CA MET A 120 17.96 -19.82 12.34
C MET A 120 18.33 -20.43 13.70
N PRO A 121 18.79 -19.62 14.67
CA PRO A 121 19.05 -20.11 16.03
C PRO A 121 17.78 -20.67 16.66
N ARG A 122 17.94 -21.73 17.45
CA ARG A 122 16.85 -22.30 18.26
C ARG A 122 16.58 -21.43 19.48
N ARG A 123 15.39 -21.56 20.04
CA ARG A 123 14.95 -20.76 21.19
C ARG A 123 15.87 -20.93 22.39
N GLU A 124 16.36 -22.14 22.63
CA GLU A 124 17.26 -22.51 23.72
C GLU A 124 18.71 -22.02 23.52
N GLU A 125 19.10 -21.67 22.30
CA GLU A 125 20.43 -21.13 21.99
C GLU A 125 20.46 -19.60 22.18
N LEU A 126 19.30 -18.98 22.39
CA LEU A 126 19.15 -17.54 22.57
C LEU A 126 18.97 -17.18 24.05
N PRO A 127 19.48 -16.02 24.50
CA PRO A 127 19.14 -15.50 25.82
C PRO A 127 17.62 -15.25 25.93
N PRO A 128 17.01 -15.33 27.13
CA PRO A 128 15.56 -15.23 27.30
C PRO A 128 14.91 -14.01 26.63
N ARG A 129 15.59 -12.86 26.66
CA ARG A 129 15.15 -11.60 26.02
C ARG A 129 15.07 -11.64 24.50
N LEU A 130 15.81 -12.54 23.85
CA LEU A 130 15.79 -12.73 22.40
C LEU A 130 15.03 -13.98 21.97
N ALA A 131 14.48 -14.76 22.91
CA ALA A 131 13.86 -16.05 22.63
C ALA A 131 12.72 -15.97 21.60
N ASP A 132 12.05 -14.82 21.49
CA ASP A 132 10.98 -14.59 20.52
C ASP A 132 11.48 -14.32 19.09
N LEU A 133 12.77 -14.01 18.92
CA LEU A 133 13.40 -13.93 17.60
C LEU A 133 13.31 -15.28 16.88
N ALA A 134 13.51 -16.40 17.59
CA ALA A 134 13.40 -17.75 17.04
C ALA A 134 11.99 -18.09 16.50
N ASN A 135 10.96 -17.36 16.93
CA ASN A 135 9.58 -17.53 16.47
C ASN A 135 9.26 -16.66 15.24
N ARG A 136 10.22 -15.89 14.71
CA ARG A 136 10.03 -15.05 13.53
C ARG A 136 10.38 -15.82 12.25
N ASN A 137 9.60 -15.59 11.19
CA ASN A 137 9.89 -16.16 9.88
C ASN A 137 11.13 -15.52 9.29
N ALA A 138 12.17 -16.31 9.09
CA ALA A 138 13.40 -15.87 8.47
C ALA A 138 13.31 -15.90 6.94
N ILE A 139 14.08 -15.03 6.29
CA ILE A 139 14.37 -15.12 4.86
C ILE A 139 15.86 -15.41 4.65
N THR A 140 16.17 -16.36 3.78
CA THR A 140 17.55 -16.64 3.38
C THR A 140 17.90 -15.82 2.15
N ILE A 141 19.05 -15.16 2.17
CA ILE A 141 19.62 -14.47 1.03
C ILE A 141 20.92 -15.17 0.65
N SER A 142 20.97 -15.62 -0.61
CA SER A 142 22.14 -16.27 -1.21
C SER A 142 22.92 -15.30 -2.09
N ASP A 143 24.21 -15.56 -2.31
CA ASP A 143 25.01 -14.77 -3.24
C ASP A 143 24.57 -15.01 -4.70
N GLU A 144 24.21 -16.25 -5.04
CA GLU A 144 23.81 -16.64 -6.38
C GLU A 144 22.47 -16.00 -6.80
N ARG A 145 21.54 -15.81 -5.86
CA ARG A 145 20.20 -15.26 -6.12
C ARG A 145 19.95 -13.92 -5.45
N TRP A 146 21.02 -13.19 -5.17
CA TRP A 146 20.99 -11.93 -4.42
C TRP A 146 19.85 -10.98 -4.85
N ALA A 147 19.77 -10.66 -6.14
CA ALA A 147 18.77 -9.72 -6.64
C ALA A 147 17.33 -10.19 -6.39
N PHE A 148 17.08 -11.48 -6.61
CA PHE A 148 15.77 -12.09 -6.41
C PHE A 148 15.39 -12.16 -4.92
N ASP A 149 16.32 -12.60 -4.07
CA ASP A 149 16.08 -12.74 -2.63
C ASP A 149 15.85 -11.37 -1.97
N VAL A 150 16.61 -10.33 -2.38
CA VAL A 150 16.40 -8.96 -1.92
C VAL A 150 15.08 -8.38 -2.42
N GLU A 151 14.69 -8.63 -3.67
CA GLU A 151 13.38 -8.19 -4.18
C GLU A 151 12.23 -8.83 -3.37
N ARG A 152 12.37 -10.12 -3.01
CA ARG A 152 11.41 -10.81 -2.15
C ARG A 152 11.36 -10.16 -0.76
N LEU A 153 12.49 -9.87 -0.14
CA LEU A 153 12.55 -9.15 1.14
C LEU A 153 11.90 -7.76 1.03
N ALA A 154 12.23 -6.99 -0.01
CA ALA A 154 11.66 -5.67 -0.23
C ALA A 154 10.13 -5.73 -0.41
N LYS A 155 9.60 -6.76 -1.08
CA LYS A 155 8.16 -6.99 -1.18
C LYS A 155 7.51 -7.26 0.16
N VAL A 156 8.12 -8.12 1.00
CA VAL A 156 7.63 -8.40 2.36
C VAL A 156 7.58 -7.10 3.18
N LEU A 157 8.67 -6.35 3.18
CA LEU A 157 8.75 -5.07 3.88
C LEU A 157 7.75 -4.05 3.31
N ALA A 158 7.56 -3.97 2.00
CA ALA A 158 6.61 -3.03 1.39
C ALA A 158 5.12 -3.35 1.66
N ILE A 159 4.80 -4.59 2.01
CA ILE A 159 3.44 -5.01 2.38
C ILE A 159 3.15 -4.68 3.84
N ASP A 160 4.15 -4.85 4.71
CA ASP A 160 4.03 -4.68 6.16
C ASP A 160 4.39 -3.26 6.65
N VAL A 161 5.02 -2.43 5.79
CA VAL A 161 5.39 -1.03 6.09
C VAL A 161 4.45 -0.05 5.38
N GLU A 162 3.77 0.80 6.15
CA GLU A 162 2.98 1.91 5.64
C GLU A 162 3.85 2.95 4.91
N GLY A 163 3.51 3.29 3.66
CA GLY A 163 4.05 4.46 2.97
C GLY A 163 5.22 4.21 2.00
N SER A 164 5.47 2.98 1.54
CA SER A 164 6.55 2.72 0.55
C SER A 164 6.37 3.54 -0.74
N VAL A 165 7.48 3.92 -1.41
CA VAL A 165 7.48 4.75 -2.63
C VAL A 165 6.54 4.19 -3.72
N THR A 166 6.39 2.87 -3.77
CA THR A 166 5.43 2.18 -4.65
C THR A 166 3.99 2.42 -4.24
N GLN A 167 3.66 2.44 -2.95
CA GLN A 167 2.33 2.83 -2.46
C GLN A 167 2.02 4.29 -2.80
N SER A 168 2.95 5.24 -2.58
CA SER A 168 2.69 6.65 -2.88
C SER A 168 2.49 6.92 -4.38
N LYS A 169 3.26 6.26 -5.26
CA LYS A 169 3.03 6.34 -6.72
C LYS A 169 1.70 5.71 -7.11
N LEU A 170 1.34 4.59 -6.49
CA LEU A 170 0.08 3.92 -6.75
C LEU A 170 -1.11 4.75 -6.25
N ASP A 171 -1.00 5.43 -5.10
CA ASP A 171 -2.00 6.34 -4.57
C ASP A 171 -2.15 7.60 -5.42
N LEU A 172 -1.05 8.15 -5.93
CA LEU A 172 -1.10 9.26 -6.89
C LEU A 172 -1.77 8.83 -8.20
N MET A 173 -1.40 7.67 -8.76
CA MET A 173 -2.04 7.14 -9.96
C MET A 173 -3.53 6.86 -9.74
N ARG A 174 -3.91 6.37 -8.55
CA ARG A 174 -5.32 6.18 -8.15
C ARG A 174 -6.06 7.51 -8.05
N ALA A 175 -5.47 8.52 -7.42
CA ALA A 175 -6.07 9.85 -7.30
C ALA A 175 -6.29 10.50 -8.67
N ILE A 176 -5.31 10.37 -9.57
CA ILE A 176 -5.43 10.85 -10.96
C ILE A 176 -6.54 10.10 -11.71
N ALA A 177 -6.61 8.77 -11.59
CA ALA A 177 -7.64 7.97 -12.23
C ALA A 177 -9.05 8.33 -11.73
N LEU A 178 -9.22 8.46 -10.41
CA LEU A 178 -10.49 8.88 -9.80
C LEU A 178 -10.89 10.29 -10.23
N ALA A 179 -9.95 11.24 -10.26
CA ALA A 179 -10.19 12.60 -10.73
C ALA A 179 -10.58 12.64 -12.21
N GLY A 180 -9.94 11.83 -13.05
CA GLY A 180 -10.29 11.70 -14.47
C GLY A 180 -11.69 11.14 -14.67
N LEU A 181 -12.06 10.10 -13.91
CA LEU A 181 -13.39 9.48 -13.94
C LEU A 181 -14.49 10.45 -13.48
N THR A 182 -14.26 11.21 -12.40
CA THR A 182 -15.24 12.20 -11.92
C THR A 182 -15.40 13.36 -12.90
N LEU A 183 -14.31 13.87 -13.47
CA LEU A 183 -14.36 14.91 -14.51
C LEU A 183 -15.12 14.44 -15.76
N LEU A 184 -14.87 13.20 -16.22
CA LEU A 184 -15.58 12.63 -17.37
C LEU A 184 -17.07 12.47 -17.10
N SER A 185 -17.43 11.98 -15.90
CA SER A 185 -18.83 11.85 -15.46
C SER A 185 -19.54 13.21 -15.37
N LEU A 186 -18.87 14.23 -14.83
CA LEU A 186 -19.40 15.58 -14.74
C LEU A 186 -19.63 16.18 -16.14
N PHE A 187 -18.64 16.05 -17.03
CA PHE A 187 -18.74 16.51 -18.42
C PHE A 187 -19.91 15.85 -19.16
N ALA A 188 -20.05 14.52 -19.03
CA ALA A 188 -21.17 13.77 -19.62
C ALA A 188 -22.53 14.26 -19.08
N THR A 189 -22.63 14.50 -17.77
CA THR A 189 -23.86 14.98 -17.11
C THR A 189 -24.26 16.37 -17.61
N VAL A 190 -23.29 17.29 -17.73
CA VAL A 190 -23.53 18.65 -18.27
C VAL A 190 -24.00 18.58 -19.72
N LYS A 191 -23.31 17.80 -20.58
CA LYS A 191 -23.70 17.65 -21.99
C LYS A 191 -25.09 17.05 -22.16
N PHE A 192 -25.45 16.06 -21.34
CA PHE A 192 -26.79 15.49 -21.32
C PHE A 192 -27.85 16.50 -20.88
N SER A 193 -27.57 17.28 -19.83
CA SER A 193 -28.50 18.27 -19.29
C SER A 193 -28.77 19.40 -20.29
N VAL A 194 -27.73 19.88 -20.99
CA VAL A 194 -27.89 20.88 -22.07
C VAL A 194 -28.75 20.32 -23.20
N ALA A 195 -28.48 19.09 -23.65
CA ALA A 195 -29.27 18.45 -24.70
C ALA A 195 -30.76 18.29 -24.29
N ALA A 196 -31.02 18.03 -23.01
CA ALA A 196 -32.38 17.93 -22.48
C ALA A 196 -33.12 19.28 -22.42
N VAL A 197 -32.43 20.38 -22.10
CA VAL A 197 -32.99 21.74 -22.09
C VAL A 197 -33.26 22.23 -23.51
N GLU A 198 -32.29 22.08 -24.43
CA GLU A 198 -32.46 22.44 -25.85
C GLU A 198 -33.63 21.68 -26.50
N TRP A 199 -33.89 20.44 -26.06
CA TRP A 199 -35.07 19.68 -26.46
C TRP A 199 -36.38 20.25 -25.88
N ALA A 200 -36.40 20.60 -24.60
CA ALA A 200 -37.59 21.15 -23.93
C ALA A 200 -38.06 22.49 -24.54
N ASP A 201 -37.14 23.26 -25.11
CA ASP A 201 -37.41 24.55 -25.77
C ASP A 201 -37.96 24.42 -27.21
N GLY A 202 -38.28 23.21 -27.67
CA GLY A 202 -39.06 22.99 -28.89
C GLY A 202 -38.30 22.50 -30.12
N ALA A 203 -37.07 22.01 -29.96
CA ALA A 203 -36.36 21.32 -31.03
C ALA A 203 -37.02 19.95 -31.33
N GLU A 204 -37.50 19.76 -32.57
CA GLU A 204 -38.32 18.61 -32.98
C GLU A 204 -37.72 17.24 -32.60
N THR A 205 -36.38 17.06 -32.64
CA THR A 205 -35.70 15.85 -32.13
C THR A 205 -34.25 16.12 -31.68
N LEU A 206 -33.72 15.31 -30.75
CA LEU A 206 -32.30 15.32 -30.33
C LEU A 206 -31.31 15.05 -31.49
N ARG A 207 -31.74 14.29 -32.50
CA ARG A 207 -30.93 14.01 -33.70
C ARG A 207 -30.68 15.27 -34.53
N LEU A 208 -31.69 16.14 -34.66
CA LEU A 208 -31.57 17.41 -35.38
C LEU A 208 -30.68 18.42 -34.63
N ALA A 209 -30.63 18.33 -33.30
CA ALA A 209 -29.67 19.04 -32.46
C ALA A 209 -28.26 18.42 -32.46
N GLY A 210 -27.99 17.41 -33.29
CA GLY A 210 -26.67 16.79 -33.47
C GLY A 210 -26.34 15.63 -32.52
N TYR A 211 -27.29 15.16 -31.70
CA TYR A 211 -27.08 14.06 -30.75
C TYR A 211 -27.57 12.73 -31.35
N THR A 212 -26.65 11.97 -31.96
CA THR A 212 -26.95 10.63 -32.48
C THR A 212 -27.00 9.58 -31.36
N PRO A 213 -27.82 8.51 -31.47
CA PRO A 213 -27.96 7.48 -30.44
C PRO A 213 -26.63 6.85 -29.99
N LEU A 214 -25.67 6.70 -30.89
CA LEU A 214 -24.34 6.19 -30.57
C LEU A 214 -23.47 7.23 -29.82
N ALA A 215 -23.62 8.51 -30.16
CA ALA A 215 -22.93 9.60 -29.47
C ALA A 215 -23.52 9.89 -28.08
N SER A 216 -24.84 9.79 -27.91
CA SER A 216 -25.50 9.86 -26.60
C SER A 216 -25.28 8.58 -25.78
N ALA A 217 -25.08 7.42 -26.42
CA ALA A 217 -24.65 6.20 -25.76
C ALA A 217 -23.23 6.29 -25.16
N MET A 218 -22.35 7.16 -25.68
CA MET A 218 -20.98 7.35 -25.13
C MET A 218 -20.96 7.66 -23.64
N GLN A 219 -22.00 8.32 -23.13
CA GLN A 219 -22.12 8.68 -21.73
C GLN A 219 -22.34 7.44 -20.83
N PHE A 220 -22.97 6.39 -21.36
CA PHE A 220 -23.18 5.11 -20.68
C PHE A 220 -21.90 4.26 -20.64
N PHE A 221 -21.00 4.42 -21.61
CA PHE A 221 -19.70 3.74 -21.59
C PHE A 221 -18.81 4.21 -20.43
N GLY A 222 -18.97 5.45 -19.96
CA GLY A 222 -18.25 5.94 -18.77
C GLY A 222 -18.55 5.11 -17.52
N ILE A 223 -19.78 4.62 -17.38
CA ILE A 223 -20.21 3.83 -16.22
C ILE A 223 -19.75 2.38 -16.35
N ILE A 224 -19.76 1.83 -17.57
CA ILE A 224 -19.17 0.51 -17.86
C ILE A 224 -17.65 0.55 -17.59
N LEU A 225 -16.95 1.59 -18.06
CA LEU A 225 -15.51 1.76 -17.82
C LEU A 225 -15.20 1.94 -16.33
N ALA A 226 -16.02 2.72 -15.60
CA ALA A 226 -15.92 2.87 -14.15
C ALA A 226 -16.14 1.53 -13.43
N GLY A 227 -17.13 0.74 -13.87
CA GLY A 227 -17.38 -0.62 -13.36
C GLY A 227 -16.22 -1.58 -13.61
N VAL A 228 -15.65 -1.57 -14.82
CA VAL A 228 -14.47 -2.39 -15.18
C VAL A 228 -13.25 -2.00 -14.34
N MET A 229 -12.98 -0.70 -14.20
CA MET A 229 -11.89 -0.21 -13.35
C MET A 229 -12.10 -0.60 -11.89
N PHE A 230 -13.34 -0.55 -11.41
CA PHE A 230 -13.67 -0.98 -10.06
C PHE A 230 -13.48 -2.49 -9.85
N LEU A 231 -13.88 -3.32 -10.82
CA LEU A 231 -13.64 -4.77 -10.78
C LEU A 231 -12.14 -5.08 -10.69
N ILE A 232 -11.29 -4.32 -11.38
CA ILE A 232 -9.82 -4.42 -11.29
C ILE A 232 -9.31 -4.05 -9.89
N CYS A 233 -10.01 -3.17 -9.17
CA CYS A 233 -9.68 -2.77 -7.80
C CYS A 233 -10.21 -3.72 -6.70
N ILE A 234 -11.14 -4.64 -7.00
CA ILE A 234 -11.71 -5.58 -6.01
C ILE A 234 -10.67 -6.41 -5.25
N PRO A 235 -9.60 -6.96 -5.88
CA PRO A 235 -8.58 -7.72 -5.17
C PRO A 235 -7.87 -6.91 -4.08
N MET A 236 -7.95 -5.59 -4.17
CA MET A 236 -7.33 -4.69 -3.22
C MET A 236 -8.23 -4.50 -1.98
N ILE A 237 -9.55 -4.74 -2.11
CA ILE A 237 -10.54 -4.57 -1.04
C ILE A 237 -10.37 -5.70 -0.03
N GLU A 238 -10.50 -5.38 1.25
CA GLU A 238 -10.54 -6.35 2.34
C GLU A 238 -11.54 -7.47 2.02
N ALA A 239 -11.13 -8.73 2.15
CA ALA A 239 -11.92 -9.87 1.70
C ALA A 239 -13.34 -9.90 2.28
N SER A 240 -13.50 -9.49 3.53
CA SER A 240 -14.77 -9.37 4.26
C SER A 240 -15.73 -8.34 3.64
N ARG A 241 -15.20 -7.30 3.00
CA ARG A 241 -15.94 -6.15 2.45
C ARG A 241 -16.18 -6.25 0.94
N ARG A 242 -15.45 -7.13 0.22
CA ARG A 242 -15.59 -7.34 -1.23
C ARG A 242 -17.03 -7.60 -1.69
N LYS A 243 -17.83 -8.30 -0.87
CA LYS A 243 -19.24 -8.59 -1.18
C LYS A 243 -20.10 -7.33 -1.30
N TYR A 244 -19.85 -6.30 -0.50
CA TYR A 244 -20.59 -5.04 -0.56
C TYR A 244 -20.16 -4.21 -1.77
N ALA A 245 -18.86 -4.23 -2.09
CA ALA A 245 -18.32 -3.61 -3.28
C ALA A 245 -18.88 -4.23 -4.58
N LEU A 246 -18.92 -5.56 -4.66
CA LEU A 246 -19.54 -6.31 -5.77
C LEU A 246 -21.04 -6.00 -5.90
N ALA A 247 -21.77 -5.97 -4.79
CA ALA A 247 -23.18 -5.60 -4.79
C ALA A 247 -23.40 -4.17 -5.29
N GLY A 248 -22.54 -3.22 -4.90
CA GLY A 248 -22.58 -1.84 -5.38
C GLY A 248 -22.36 -1.74 -6.89
N VAL A 249 -21.37 -2.44 -7.45
CA VAL A 249 -21.16 -2.49 -8.90
C VAL A 249 -22.37 -3.10 -9.62
N LEU A 250 -22.86 -4.24 -9.14
CA LEU A 250 -24.02 -4.92 -9.74
C LEU A 250 -25.25 -4.00 -9.77
N ILE A 251 -25.53 -3.29 -8.67
CA ILE A 251 -26.65 -2.35 -8.58
C ILE A 251 -26.44 -1.16 -9.52
N ALA A 252 -25.23 -0.58 -9.55
CA ALA A 252 -24.92 0.54 -10.44
C ALA A 252 -25.03 0.16 -11.93
N THR A 253 -24.49 -1.01 -12.30
CA THR A 253 -24.54 -1.56 -13.66
C THR A 253 -25.96 -1.92 -14.07
N ALA A 254 -26.76 -2.56 -13.20
CA ALA A 254 -28.16 -2.85 -13.49
C ALA A 254 -28.99 -1.56 -13.67
N GLY A 255 -28.75 -0.56 -12.81
CA GLY A 255 -29.41 0.75 -12.89
C GLY A 255 -29.08 1.53 -14.16
N THR A 256 -27.92 1.30 -14.78
CA THR A 256 -27.52 1.94 -16.04
C THR A 256 -27.91 1.18 -17.29
N ILE A 257 -27.82 -0.14 -17.25
CA ILE A 257 -28.13 -1.00 -18.41
C ILE A 257 -29.64 -0.99 -18.69
N ALA A 258 -30.50 -0.96 -17.68
CA ALA A 258 -31.95 -1.01 -17.87
C ALA A 258 -32.50 0.20 -18.67
N PRO A 259 -32.15 1.47 -18.36
CA PRO A 259 -32.52 2.62 -19.20
C PRO A 259 -31.93 2.54 -20.61
N PHE A 260 -30.69 2.06 -20.77
CA PHE A 260 -30.05 1.90 -22.07
C PHE A 260 -30.76 0.86 -22.94
N ILE A 261 -31.05 -0.33 -22.41
CA ILE A 261 -31.80 -1.37 -23.12
C ILE A 261 -33.20 -0.87 -23.47
N HIS A 262 -33.87 -0.16 -22.55
CA HIS A 262 -35.16 0.44 -22.85
C HIS A 262 -35.07 1.42 -24.03
N TYR A 263 -34.07 2.29 -24.05
CA TYR A 263 -33.85 3.25 -25.13
C TYR A 263 -33.47 2.57 -26.46
N ALA A 264 -32.53 1.63 -26.44
CA ALA A 264 -32.02 0.92 -27.61
C ALA A 264 -33.04 -0.03 -28.24
N VAL A 265 -33.82 -0.77 -27.42
CA VAL A 265 -34.81 -1.74 -27.90
C VAL A 265 -36.09 -1.06 -28.34
N ARG A 266 -36.58 -0.06 -27.60
CA ARG A 266 -37.81 0.64 -27.99
C ARG A 266 -37.59 1.67 -29.11
N ASN A 267 -36.33 1.91 -29.48
CA ASN A 267 -35.93 2.80 -30.57
C ASN A 267 -36.69 4.14 -30.50
N VAL A 268 -36.84 4.65 -29.27
CA VAL A 268 -37.80 5.72 -29.00
C VAL A 268 -37.25 7.00 -29.63
N GLU A 269 -37.96 7.54 -30.61
CA GLU A 269 -37.65 8.83 -31.25
C GLU A 269 -37.59 9.98 -30.22
N PHE A 270 -38.12 9.77 -29.00
CA PHE A 270 -38.26 10.74 -27.92
C PHE A 270 -37.89 10.12 -26.55
N PRO A 271 -36.90 10.65 -25.80
CA PRO A 271 -36.73 10.26 -24.40
C PRO A 271 -37.83 10.90 -23.55
N SER A 272 -38.63 10.09 -22.85
CA SER A 272 -39.61 10.63 -21.90
C SER A 272 -38.89 11.26 -20.70
N LEU A 273 -39.51 12.26 -20.05
CA LEU A 273 -39.01 12.90 -18.82
C LEU A 273 -38.57 11.86 -17.76
N SER A 274 -39.27 10.72 -17.71
CA SER A 274 -38.93 9.60 -16.84
C SER A 274 -37.55 8.98 -17.11
N ILE A 275 -37.09 8.95 -18.36
CA ILE A 275 -35.76 8.44 -18.74
C ILE A 275 -34.67 9.42 -18.30
N VAL A 276 -34.90 10.73 -18.48
CA VAL A 276 -33.97 11.80 -18.07
C VAL A 276 -33.78 11.76 -16.55
N VAL A 277 -34.88 11.69 -15.80
CA VAL A 277 -34.85 11.61 -14.34
C VAL A 277 -34.17 10.31 -13.88
N ASN A 278 -34.51 9.16 -14.48
CA ASN A 278 -33.89 7.89 -14.12
C ASN A 278 -32.38 7.86 -14.40
N TYR A 279 -31.93 8.46 -15.50
CA TYR A 279 -30.51 8.57 -15.81
C TYR A 279 -29.77 9.46 -14.80
N ALA A 280 -30.32 10.65 -14.50
CA ALA A 280 -29.74 11.57 -13.53
C ALA A 280 -29.64 10.92 -12.13
N VAL A 281 -30.71 10.27 -11.67
CA VAL A 281 -30.73 9.56 -10.38
C VAL A 281 -29.71 8.42 -10.38
N SER A 282 -29.62 7.63 -11.44
CA SER A 282 -28.66 6.52 -11.54
C SER A 282 -27.21 7.02 -11.51
N MET A 283 -26.91 8.13 -12.17
CA MET A 283 -25.59 8.76 -12.13
C MET A 283 -25.25 9.31 -10.75
N SER A 284 -26.18 10.00 -10.09
CA SER A 284 -25.97 10.49 -8.72
C SER A 284 -25.71 9.35 -7.75
N VAL A 285 -26.48 8.25 -7.84
CA VAL A 285 -26.28 7.06 -7.00
C VAL A 285 -24.92 6.40 -7.27
N ALA A 286 -24.50 6.28 -8.53
CA ALA A 286 -23.20 5.71 -8.88
C ALA A 286 -22.03 6.56 -8.34
N VAL A 287 -22.11 7.89 -8.48
CA VAL A 287 -21.10 8.82 -7.94
C VAL A 287 -21.03 8.75 -6.42
N VAL A 288 -22.17 8.75 -5.74
CA VAL A 288 -22.24 8.62 -4.28
C VAL A 288 -21.68 7.28 -3.83
N MET A 289 -22.01 6.17 -4.51
CA MET A 289 -21.44 4.86 -4.17
C MET A 289 -19.93 4.80 -4.38
N LEU A 290 -19.41 5.32 -5.50
CA LEU A 290 -17.96 5.36 -5.73
C LEU A 290 -17.24 6.23 -4.69
N ALA A 291 -17.82 7.37 -4.32
CA ALA A 291 -17.30 8.23 -3.26
C ALA A 291 -17.34 7.55 -1.88
N LEU A 292 -18.45 6.88 -1.54
CA LEU A 292 -18.57 6.13 -0.30
C LEU A 292 -17.60 4.95 -0.25
N VAL A 293 -17.37 4.23 -1.34
CA VAL A 293 -16.37 3.15 -1.37
C VAL A 293 -14.95 3.70 -1.26
N ALA A 294 -14.65 4.85 -1.87
CA ALA A 294 -13.36 5.52 -1.70
C ALA A 294 -13.14 6.00 -0.25
N LEU A 295 -14.20 6.50 0.41
CA LEU A 295 -14.19 6.94 1.81
C LEU A 295 -14.24 5.77 2.81
N ALA A 296 -14.81 4.63 2.43
CA ALA A 296 -15.00 3.47 3.30
C ALA A 296 -13.69 2.74 3.66
N GLY A 297 -12.54 3.29 3.29
CA GLY A 297 -11.28 3.02 3.95
C GLY A 297 -10.89 1.56 3.86
N PHE A 298 -10.07 1.26 2.87
CA PHE A 298 -9.31 0.03 2.83
C PHE A 298 -8.35 0.00 4.03
N ARG A 299 -8.82 -0.52 5.17
CA ARG A 299 -8.15 -1.43 6.11
C ARG A 299 -8.68 -1.27 7.54
N GLU A 300 -8.84 -2.41 8.22
CA GLU A 300 -8.02 -2.70 9.39
C GLU A 300 -7.78 -4.21 9.50
N LYS A 301 -6.54 -4.63 9.20
CA LYS A 301 -5.68 -5.58 9.91
C LYS A 301 -4.55 -6.04 9.01
#